data_AF-A0AAV0Q9P1-F1
#
_entry.id   AF-A0AAV0Q9P1-F1
#
_cell.length_a   1.000
_cell.length_b   1.000
_cell.length_c   1.000
_cell.angle_alpha   90.00
_cell.angle_beta   90.00
_cell.angle_gamma   90.00
#
_symmetry.space_group_name_H-M   'P 1'
#
loop_
_entity.id
_entity.type
_entity.pdbx_description
1 polymer ?
#
loop_
_entity_poly.entity_id
_entity_poly.type
_entity_poly.pdbx_seq_one_letter_code
_entity_poly.pdbx_strand_id
1 'polypeptide(L)' 'MYVPVEDSDFIAAIDRAVGDDVDVLSISFGMDQPLLYEDPIALSTFAAAIEKNVFVALAVGNNGPSYQTLRNGYHGC' A
#
# COMPACT_ATOMS: atom_id res chain seq x y z
N MET A 1 -14.91 -21.53 0.22
CA MET A 1 -13.94 -21.24 1.30
C MET A 1 -13.31 -19.90 0.96
N TYR A 2 -13.52 -18.88 1.78
CA TYR A 2 -12.95 -17.55 1.60
C TYR A 2 -11.59 -17.54 2.30
N VAL A 3 -10.53 -17.28 1.55
CA VAL A 3 -9.21 -16.99 2.13
C VAL A 3 -9.10 -15.47 2.10
N PRO A 4 -9.13 -14.78 3.26
CA PRO A 4 -8.86 -13.35 3.31
C PRO A 4 -7.47 -13.07 2.74
N VAL A 5 -7.32 -11.91 2.10
CA VAL A 5 -5.99 -11.43 1.73
C VAL A 5 -5.32 -10.91 3.00
N GLU A 6 -4.17 -11.47 3.34
CA GLU A 6 -3.42 -11.15 4.54
C GLU A 6 -2.28 -10.17 4.24
N ASP A 7 -1.74 -9.52 5.27
CA ASP A 7 -0.63 -8.59 5.17
C ASP A 7 0.60 -9.21 4.47
N SER A 8 0.85 -10.49 4.75
CA SER A 8 1.93 -11.25 4.12
C SER A 8 1.77 -11.40 2.61
N ASP A 9 0.53 -11.46 2.11
CA ASP A 9 0.28 -11.60 0.67
C ASP A 9 0.65 -10.30 -0.07
N PHE A 10 0.40 -9.15 0.56
CA PHE A 10 0.80 -7.84 0.01
C PHE A 10 2.30 -7.67 -0.04
N ILE A 11 2.98 -7.99 1.06
CA ILE A 11 4.44 -7.88 1.12
C ILE A 11 5.07 -8.78 0.06
N ALA A 12 4.61 -10.04 -0.05
CA ALA A 12 5.12 -10.97 -1.05
C ALA A 12 4.84 -10.50 -2.49
N ALA A 13 3.68 -9.89 -2.76
CA ALA A 13 3.36 -9.35 -4.08
C ALA A 13 4.26 -8.17 -4.45
N ILE A 14 4.52 -7.26 -3.51
CA ILE A 14 5.39 -6.09 -3.72
C ILE A 14 6.84 -6.55 -3.91
N ASP A 15 7.34 -7.43 -3.05
CA ASP A 15 8.70 -8.00 -3.16
C ASP A 15 8.90 -8.68 -4.51
N ARG A 16 7.88 -9.43 -4.98
CA ARG A 16 7.93 -10.08 -6.27
C ARG A 16 7.98 -9.07 -7.42
N ALA A 17 7.12 -8.06 -7.41
CA ALA A 17 7.08 -7.02 -8.44
C ALA A 17 8.40 -6.23 -8.50
N VAL A 18 8.95 -5.88 -7.35
CA VAL A 18 10.26 -5.23 -7.23
C VAL A 18 11.39 -6.14 -7.74
N GLY A 19 11.34 -7.44 -7.42
CA GLY A 19 12.29 -8.42 -7.93
C GLY A 19 12.23 -8.64 -9.44
N ASP A 20 11.10 -8.29 -10.05
CA ASP A 20 10.87 -8.29 -11.50
C ASP A 20 11.28 -6.96 -12.18
N ASP A 21 11.94 -6.04 -11.44
CA ASP A 21 12.58 -4.81 -11.94
C ASP A 21 11.61 -3.83 -12.62
N VAL A 22 10.44 -3.62 -12.00
CA VAL A 22 9.40 -2.70 -12.52
C VAL A 22 9.73 -1.24 -12.24
N ASP A 23 9.45 -0.36 -13.21
CA ASP A 23 9.62 1.10 -13.02
C ASP A 23 8.46 1.74 -12.23
N VAL A 24 7.26 1.18 -12.36
CA VAL A 24 6.01 1.72 -11.79
C VAL A 24 5.20 0.61 -11.17
N LEU A 25 4.72 0.84 -9.94
CA LEU A 25 3.83 -0.03 -9.21
C LEU A 25 2.49 0.67 -8.95
N SER A 26 1.42 0.13 -9.51
CA SER A 26 0.05 0.63 -9.29
C SER A 26 -0.71 -0.32 -8.38
N ILE A 27 -1.13 0.16 -7.22
CA ILE A 27 -1.83 -0.63 -6.20
C ILE A 27 -3.19 0.00 -5.94
N SER A 28 -4.24 -0.71 -6.35
CA SER A 28 -5.64 -0.32 -6.13
C SER A 28 -6.23 -1.06 -4.93
N PHE A 29 -5.51 -1.01 -3.81
CA PHE A 29 -5.89 -1.66 -2.56
C PHE A 29 -5.43 -0.80 -1.38
N GLY A 30 -6.12 -0.88 -0.25
CA GLY A 30 -5.72 -0.20 0.98
C GLY A 30 -6.36 -0.81 2.21
N MET A 31 -5.61 -0.86 3.30
CA MET A 31 -6.06 -1.36 4.60
C MET A 31 -6.52 -0.21 5.50
N ASP A 32 -7.32 -0.52 6.50
CA ASP A 32 -7.69 0.43 7.55
C ASP A 32 -6.63 0.37 8.66
N GLN A 33 -5.49 1.01 8.45
CA GLN A 33 -4.43 1.14 9.45
C GLN A 33 -4.32 2.57 9.94
N PRO A 34 -4.30 2.81 11.27
CA PRO A 34 -4.30 4.16 11.82
C PRO A 34 -2.95 4.87 11.69
N LEU A 35 -1.85 4.12 11.64
CA LEU A 35 -0.48 4.62 11.70
C LEU A 35 0.37 4.05 10.56
N LEU A 36 1.18 4.89 9.93
CA LEU A 36 1.99 4.52 8.76
C LEU A 36 2.96 3.36 9.02
N TYR A 37 3.50 3.26 10.24
CA TYR A 37 4.44 2.19 10.60
C TYR A 37 3.75 0.88 10.98
N GLU A 38 2.42 0.89 11.13
CA GLU A 38 1.58 -0.30 11.32
C GLU A 38 0.95 -0.73 9.99
N ASP A 39 1.08 0.07 8.93
CA ASP A 39 0.59 -0.23 7.59
C ASP A 39 1.64 -1.01 6.78
N PRO A 40 1.43 -2.32 6.53
CA PRO A 40 2.36 -3.13 5.77
C PRO A 40 2.48 -2.68 4.31
N ILE A 41 1.43 -2.07 3.74
CA ILE A 41 1.46 -1.50 2.39
C ILE A 41 2.36 -0.27 2.39
N ALA A 42 2.20 0.63 3.36
CA ALA A 42 3.05 1.82 3.47
C ALA A 42 4.53 1.45 3.68
N LEU A 43 4.82 0.48 4.56
CA LEU A 43 6.18 0.06 4.85
C LEU A 43 6.89 -0.55 3.63
N SER A 44 6.23 -1.51 2.97
CA SER A 44 6.80 -2.22 1.81
C SER A 44 6.93 -1.32 0.58
N THR A 45 5.94 -0.47 0.31
CA THR A 45 6.01 0.48 -0.80
C THR A 45 7.03 1.59 -0.58
N PHE A 46 7.22 2.02 0.66
CA PHE A 46 8.30 2.96 1.00
C PHE A 46 9.67 2.34 0.76
N ALA A 47 9.90 1.09 1.17
CA ALA A 47 11.13 0.37 0.89
C ALA A 47 11.38 0.22 -0.62
N ALA A 48 10.36 -0.16 -1.40
CA ALA A 48 10.44 -0.25 -2.85
C ALA A 48 10.81 1.09 -3.52
N ALA A 49 10.18 2.18 -3.08
CA ALA A 49 10.44 3.51 -3.64
C ALA A 49 11.87 4.00 -3.33
N ILE A 50 12.34 3.82 -2.10
CA ILE A 50 13.64 4.34 -1.65
C ILE A 50 14.80 3.46 -2.12
N GLU A 51 14.71 2.15 -2.00
CA GLU A 51 15.85 1.25 -2.23
C GLU A 51 15.94 0.77 -3.69
N LYS A 52 14.83 0.81 -4.42
CA LYS A 52 14.71 0.18 -5.74
C LYS A 52 14.26 1.14 -6.83
N ASN A 53 14.08 2.43 -6.50
CA ASN A 53 13.73 3.50 -7.44
C ASN A 53 12.42 3.22 -8.22
N VAL A 54 11.44 2.58 -7.57
CA VAL A 54 10.13 2.28 -8.16
C VAL A 54 9.15 3.39 -7.83
N PHE A 55 8.46 3.95 -8.83
CA PHE A 55 7.38 4.90 -8.58
C PHE A 55 6.10 4.17 -8.16
N VAL A 56 5.54 4.51 -6.99
CA VAL A 56 4.34 3.85 -6.46
C VAL A 56 3.12 4.78 -6.51
N ALA A 57 2.02 4.29 -7.08
CA ALA A 57 0.72 4.94 -7.07
C ALA A 57 -0.30 4.10 -6.28
N LEU A 58 -0.89 4.70 -5.24
CA LEU A 58 -1.86 4.06 -4.34
C LEU A 58 -3.23 4.75 -4.41
N ALA A 59 -4.30 3.95 -4.39
CA ALA A 59 -5.67 4.47 -4.31
C ALA A 59 -5.99 4.97 -2.89
N VAL A 60 -6.75 6.07 -2.76
CA VAL A 60 -7.12 6.67 -1.46
C VAL A 60 -8.36 6.06 -0.81
N GLY A 61 -8.97 5.04 -1.43
CA GLY A 61 -10.22 4.43 -0.96
C GLY A 61 -11.48 5.14 -1.45
N ASN A 62 -12.63 4.47 -1.25
CA ASN A 62 -13.94 4.90 -1.76
C ASN A 62 -14.93 5.23 -0.62
N ASN A 63 -14.43 5.46 0.60
CA ASN A 63 -15.24 5.63 1.81
C ASN A 63 -15.65 7.08 2.10
N GLY A 64 -15.30 8.01 1.19
CA GLY A 64 -15.72 9.41 1.28
C GLY A 64 -17.26 9.59 1.24
N PRO A 65 -17.75 10.84 1.36
CA PRO A 65 -17.00 12.10 1.36
C PRO A 65 -16.63 12.64 2.76
N SER A 66 -16.92 11.89 3.83
CA SER A 66 -16.65 12.33 5.21
C SER A 66 -15.15 12.56 5.45
N TYR A 67 -14.83 13.45 6.40
CA TYR A 67 -13.45 13.66 6.84
C TYR A 67 -12.81 12.36 7.34
N GLN A 68 -11.48 12.27 7.21
CA GLN A 68 -10.67 11.14 7.70
C GLN A 68 -11.04 9.78 7.09
N THR A 69 -11.53 9.76 5.85
CA THR A 69 -11.90 8.54 5.11
C THR A 69 -10.87 8.11 4.06
N LEU A 70 -9.77 8.86 3.91
CA LEU A 70 -8.65 8.49 3.07
C LEU A 70 -8.03 7.17 3.57
N ARG A 71 -7.38 6.46 2.66
CA ARG A 71 -6.49 5.32 2.92
C ARG A 71 -5.15 5.56 2.23
N ASN A 72 -4.11 4.83 2.64
CA ASN A 72 -2.77 4.85 2.02
C ASN A 72 -2.13 6.25 1.98
N GLY A 73 -2.52 7.14 2.90
CA GLY A 73 -2.01 8.49 3.02
C GLY A 73 -2.01 8.95 4.46
N TYR A 74 -1.63 10.20 4.71
CA TYR A 74 -1.79 10.78 6.04
C TYR A 74 -3.21 11.33 6.18
N HIS A 75 -4.01 10.75 7.08
CA HIS A 75 -5.41 11.16 7.29
C HIS A 75 -5.56 12.21 8.41
N GLY A 76 -4.47 12.88 8.80
CA GLY A 76 -4.49 13.85 9.88
C GLY A 76 -5.01 15.23 9.45
N CYS A 77 -6.33 15.32 9.31
CA CYS A 77 -7.18 16.45 9.70
C CYS A 77 -8.65 16.06 9.52
#